data_AF-A0A498CWM4-F1
#
_entry.id   AF-A0A498CWM4-F1
#
_cell.length_a   1.000
_cell.length_b   1.000
_cell.length_c   1.000
_cell.angle_alpha   90.00
_cell.angle_beta   90.00
_cell.angle_gamma   90.00
#
_symmetry.space_group_name_H-M   'P 1'
#
loop_
_entity.id
_entity.type
_entity.pdbx_description
1 polymer ?
#
loop_
_entity_poly.entity_id
_entity_poly.type
_entity_poly.pdbx_seq_one_letter_code
_entity_poly.pdbx_strand_id
1 'polypeptide(L)'
;REDAITFIHLIIPQIEFLVRKILVNYIDVFESNNHTGGYNLKTLDRLLANAKFIEIFGDDFSFYCRTVLTDQRGWNLRNDICHGISTNKFTQTSSDRLIHILLLIIYQYDKYLKKTA
;
A
#
# COMPACT_ATOMS: atom_id res chain seq x y z
N ARG A 1 18.09 -14.02 -6.40
CA ARG A 1 18.17 -12.59 -5.97
C ARG A 1 17.48 -11.69 -7.00
N GLU A 2 17.77 -11.88 -8.29
CA GLU A 2 17.08 -11.17 -9.38
C GLU A 2 15.56 -11.39 -9.36
N ASP A 3 15.08 -12.62 -9.13
CA ASP A 3 13.65 -12.91 -9.05
C ASP A 3 12.92 -12.13 -7.94
N ALA A 4 13.56 -11.98 -6.77
CA ALA A 4 12.99 -11.23 -5.66
C ALA A 4 12.89 -9.74 -5.99
N ILE A 5 13.91 -9.18 -6.65
CA ILE A 5 13.90 -7.79 -7.11
C ILE A 5 12.77 -7.59 -8.14
N THR A 6 12.70 -8.45 -9.15
CA THR A 6 11.65 -8.41 -10.18
C THR A 6 10.27 -8.52 -9.54
N PHE A 7 10.06 -9.47 -8.63
CA PHE A 7 8.81 -9.62 -7.90
C PHE A 7 8.44 -8.34 -7.13
N ILE A 8 9.39 -7.76 -6.39
CA ILE A 8 9.19 -6.55 -5.58
C ILE A 8 8.76 -5.36 -6.46
N HIS A 9 9.41 -5.17 -7.62
CA HIS A 9 9.06 -4.11 -8.58
C HIS A 9 7.68 -4.29 -9.20
N LEU A 10 7.22 -5.53 -9.34
CA LEU A 10 5.90 -5.83 -9.88
C LEU A 10 4.82 -5.73 -8.81
N ILE A 11 5.03 -6.30 -7.61
CA ILE A 11 3.99 -6.47 -6.60
C ILE A 11 3.61 -5.17 -5.90
N ILE A 12 4.56 -4.26 -5.67
CA ILE A 12 4.28 -3.01 -4.95
C ILE A 12 3.26 -2.14 -5.71
N PRO A 13 3.42 -1.89 -7.03
CA PRO A 13 2.39 -1.22 -7.82
C PRO A 13 1.03 -1.91 -7.77
N GLN A 14 1.00 -3.26 -7.74
CA GLN A 14 -0.26 -4.01 -7.65
C GLN A 14 -0.94 -3.84 -6.28
N ILE A 15 -0.17 -3.82 -5.19
CA ILE A 15 -0.68 -3.55 -3.84
C ILE A 15 -1.24 -2.12 -3.78
N GLU A 16 -0.52 -1.12 -4.30
CA GLU A 16 -1.00 0.27 -4.33
C GLU A 16 -2.30 0.39 -5.13
N PHE A 17 -2.37 -0.23 -6.30
CA PHE A 17 -3.58 -0.27 -7.11
C PHE A 17 -4.74 -0.95 -6.38
N LEU A 18 -4.51 -2.08 -5.72
CA LEU A 18 -5.54 -2.82 -4.98
C LEU A 18 -6.11 -1.97 -3.83
N VAL A 19 -5.26 -1.34 -3.02
CA VAL A 19 -5.70 -0.44 -1.93
C VAL A 19 -6.58 0.67 -2.49
N ARG A 20 -6.18 1.28 -3.60
CA ARG A 20 -6.95 2.35 -4.24
C ARG A 20 -8.28 1.85 -4.78
N LYS A 21 -8.29 0.69 -5.43
CA LYS A 21 -9.49 0.05 -5.99
C LYS A 21 -10.50 -0.34 -4.90
N ILE A 22 -10.03 -0.68 -3.71
CA ILE A 22 -10.92 -0.93 -2.56
C ILE A 22 -11.49 0.39 -2.05
N LEU A 23 -10.64 1.38 -1.78
CA LEU A 23 -11.04 2.62 -1.12
C LEU A 23 -11.90 3.55 -1.98
N VAL A 24 -11.81 3.49 -3.31
CA VAL A 24 -12.64 4.31 -4.20
C VAL A 24 -14.14 4.07 -4.02
N ASN A 25 -14.54 2.91 -3.45
CA ASN A 25 -15.93 2.61 -3.14
C ASN A 25 -16.46 3.34 -1.89
N TYR A 26 -15.58 3.96 -1.11
CA TYR A 26 -15.92 4.52 0.20
C TYR A 26 -15.45 5.95 0.42
N ILE A 27 -14.38 6.37 -0.25
CA ILE A 27 -13.79 7.70 -0.12
C ILE A 27 -13.38 8.23 -1.48
N ASP A 28 -13.24 9.55 -1.58
CA ASP A 28 -12.56 10.15 -2.71
C ASP A 28 -11.06 9.78 -2.67
N VAL A 29 -10.55 9.19 -3.74
CA VAL A 29 -9.12 8.84 -3.90
C VAL A 29 -8.32 9.94 -4.58
N PHE A 30 -8.98 11.02 -4.99
CA PHE A 30 -8.38 12.23 -5.52
C PHE A 30 -8.24 13.30 -4.43
N GLU A 31 -7.31 14.22 -4.66
CA GLU A 31 -7.11 15.42 -3.86
C GLU A 31 -6.90 16.62 -4.78
N SER A 32 -7.42 17.78 -4.37
CA SER A 32 -7.23 19.02 -5.13
C SER A 32 -5.75 19.37 -5.20
N ASN A 33 -5.28 19.66 -6.42
CA ASN A 33 -3.97 20.21 -6.66
C ASN A 33 -4.05 21.73 -6.63
N ASN A 34 -3.79 22.30 -5.45
CA ASN A 34 -3.85 23.75 -5.23
C ASN A 34 -2.86 24.56 -6.09
N HIS A 35 -1.85 23.91 -6.70
CA HIS A 35 -0.85 24.58 -7.53
C HIS A 35 -1.24 24.65 -9.01
N THR A 36 -1.99 23.67 -9.52
CA THR A 36 -2.34 23.59 -10.95
C THR A 36 -3.84 23.69 -11.24
N GLY A 37 -4.68 23.73 -10.20
CA GLY A 37 -6.14 23.77 -10.32
C GLY A 37 -6.77 22.44 -10.78
N GLY A 38 -5.99 21.34 -10.78
CA GLY A 38 -6.43 20.01 -11.16
C GLY A 38 -6.63 19.07 -9.96
N TYR A 39 -6.73 17.77 -10.23
CA TYR A 39 -6.79 16.73 -9.20
C TYR A 39 -5.59 15.81 -9.30
N ASN A 40 -4.99 15.48 -8.15
CA ASN A 40 -3.97 14.44 -8.04
C ASN A 40 -4.56 13.21 -7.36
N LEU A 41 -3.94 12.06 -7.55
CA LEU A 41 -4.23 10.88 -6.74
C LEU A 41 -3.64 11.07 -5.33
N LYS A 42 -4.44 10.75 -4.30
CA LYS A 42 -3.92 10.62 -2.93
C LYS A 42 -2.75 9.64 -2.91
N THR A 43 -1.69 10.00 -2.20
CA THR A 43 -0.53 9.13 -2.03
C THR A 43 -0.91 7.85 -1.28
N LEU A 44 -0.15 6.77 -1.51
CA LEU A 44 -0.39 5.50 -0.80
C LEU A 44 -0.35 5.70 0.72
N ASP A 45 0.59 6.51 1.22
CA ASP A 45 0.72 6.81 2.65
C ASP A 45 -0.58 7.42 3.22
N ARG A 46 -1.16 8.40 2.52
CA ARG A 46 -2.44 9.02 2.91
C ARG A 46 -3.61 8.05 2.86
N LEU A 47 -3.61 7.12 1.91
CA LEU A 47 -4.64 6.08 1.82
C LEU A 47 -4.53 5.09 2.99
N LEU A 48 -3.32 4.64 3.31
CA LEU A 48 -3.07 3.72 4.42
C LEU A 48 -3.40 4.36 5.78
N ALA A 49 -3.21 5.67 5.94
CA ALA A 49 -3.59 6.43 7.13
C ALA A 49 -5.06 6.90 7.16
N ASN A 50 -5.86 6.60 6.13
CA ASN A 50 -7.23 7.05 6.08
C ASN A 50 -8.10 6.31 7.10
N ALA A 51 -9.01 7.03 7.75
CA ALA A 51 -9.94 6.46 8.73
C ALA A 51 -10.73 5.26 8.18
N LYS A 52 -11.13 5.30 6.91
CA LYS A 52 -11.86 4.19 6.28
C LYS A 52 -10.97 2.96 6.04
N PHE A 53 -9.70 3.16 5.72
CA PHE A 53 -8.75 2.05 5.65
C PHE A 53 -8.58 1.39 7.02
N ILE A 54 -8.42 2.20 8.06
CA ILE A 54 -8.29 1.73 9.46
C ILE A 54 -9.58 1.02 9.92
N GLU A 55 -10.76 1.50 9.52
CA GLU A 55 -12.04 0.84 9.82
C GLU A 55 -12.14 -0.55 9.19
N ILE A 56 -11.70 -0.70 7.93
CA ILE A 56 -11.78 -1.97 7.18
C ILE A 56 -10.72 -2.97 7.68
N PHE A 57 -9.49 -2.52 7.87
CA PHE A 57 -8.33 -3.39 8.08
C PHE A 57 -7.71 -3.33 9.48
N GLY A 58 -8.16 -2.43 10.34
CA GLY A 58 -7.61 -2.21 11.67
C GLY A 58 -6.34 -1.35 11.69
N ASP A 59 -6.07 -0.77 12.86
CA ASP A 59 -4.95 0.16 13.08
C ASP A 59 -3.58 -0.55 12.99
N ASP A 60 -3.46 -1.74 13.60
CA ASP A 60 -2.21 -2.53 13.55
C ASP A 60 -1.79 -2.86 12.11
N PHE A 61 -2.74 -3.24 11.26
CA PHE A 61 -2.45 -3.56 9.87
C PHE A 61 -2.11 -2.30 9.05
N SER A 62 -2.81 -1.19 9.33
CA SER A 62 -2.49 0.11 8.75
C SER A 62 -1.05 0.53 9.10
N PHE A 63 -0.67 0.40 10.38
CA PHE A 63 0.69 0.66 10.84
C PHE A 63 1.70 -0.26 10.16
N TYR A 64 1.45 -1.56 10.14
CA TYR A 64 2.31 -2.54 9.45
C TYR A 64 2.54 -2.20 7.97
N CYS A 65 1.46 -1.88 7.23
CA CYS A 65 1.56 -1.47 5.83
C CYS A 65 2.42 -0.21 5.66
N ARG A 66 2.20 0.83 6.48
CA ARG A 66 2.99 2.06 6.41
C ARG A 66 4.46 1.80 6.69
N THR A 67 4.78 1.06 7.76
CA THR A 67 6.17 0.73 8.11
C THR A 67 6.91 -0.03 7.00
N VAL A 68 6.23 -0.93 6.30
CA VAL A 68 6.84 -1.70 5.20
C VAL A 68 6.93 -0.87 3.91
N LEU A 69 5.88 -0.15 3.55
CA LEU A 69 5.73 0.45 2.23
C LEU A 69 6.20 1.90 2.16
N THR A 70 5.77 2.77 3.08
CA THR A 70 5.80 4.23 2.88
C THR A 70 6.60 5.02 3.91
N ASP A 71 6.80 4.48 5.12
CA ASP A 71 7.49 5.19 6.19
C ASP A 71 9.01 5.14 5.99
N GLN A 72 9.63 6.32 5.85
CA GLN A 72 11.08 6.50 5.73
C GLN A 72 11.89 5.96 6.91
N ARG A 73 11.29 5.86 8.11
CA ARG A 73 11.92 5.28 9.31
C ARG A 73 11.82 3.75 9.30
N GLY A 74 10.92 3.20 8.48
CA GLY A 74 10.71 1.78 8.29
C GLY A 74 11.50 1.25 7.09
N TRP A 75 10.90 0.30 6.37
CA TRP A 75 11.54 -0.32 5.22
C TRP A 75 11.43 0.56 3.98
N ASN A 76 10.36 1.35 3.88
CA ASN A 76 10.14 2.36 2.84
C ASN A 76 10.18 1.79 1.41
N LEU A 77 9.80 0.52 1.22
CA LEU A 77 10.07 -0.22 -0.01
C LEU A 77 9.46 0.43 -1.25
N ARG A 78 8.27 1.03 -1.13
CA ARG A 78 7.59 1.66 -2.27
C ARG A 78 8.35 2.88 -2.78
N ASN A 79 8.84 3.72 -1.87
CA ASN A 79 9.60 4.90 -2.26
C ASN A 79 10.99 4.51 -2.77
N ASP A 80 11.63 3.51 -2.18
CA ASP A 80 12.94 3.02 -2.64
C ASP A 80 12.88 2.49 -4.08
N ILE A 81 11.79 1.80 -4.48
CA ILE A 81 11.54 1.43 -5.88
C ILE A 81 11.36 2.67 -6.76
N CYS A 82 10.48 3.60 -6.38
CA CYS A 82 10.17 4.77 -7.21
C CYS A 82 11.38 5.67 -7.45
N HIS A 83 12.31 5.73 -6.49
CA HIS A 83 13.54 6.50 -6.62
C HIS A 83 14.66 5.74 -7.35
N GLY A 84 14.40 4.51 -7.82
CA GLY A 84 15.39 3.70 -8.54
C GLY A 84 16.58 3.28 -7.68
N ILE A 85 16.41 3.24 -6.36
CA ILE A 85 17.50 2.90 -5.44
C ILE A 85 17.59 1.38 -5.38
N SER A 86 18.69 0.83 -5.92
CA SER A 86 19.03 -0.59 -5.72
C SER A 86 19.49 -0.78 -4.28
N THR A 87 18.53 -1.05 -3.39
CA THR A 87 18.81 -1.21 -1.96
C THR A 87 19.14 -2.67 -1.63
N ASN A 88 19.96 -2.87 -0.61
CA ASN A 88 20.14 -4.18 0.04
C ASN A 88 18.85 -4.68 0.73
N LYS A 89 17.75 -3.91 0.69
CA LYS A 89 16.45 -4.29 1.26
C LYS A 89 15.64 -5.18 0.32
N PHE A 90 15.94 -5.24 -0.97
CA PHE A 90 15.22 -6.09 -1.92
C PHE A 90 15.68 -7.55 -1.81
N THR A 91 15.13 -8.23 -0.81
CA THR A 91 15.47 -9.59 -0.40
C THR A 91 14.24 -10.49 -0.41
N GLN A 92 14.45 -11.80 -0.26
CA GLN A 92 13.35 -12.75 -0.10
C GLN A 92 12.44 -12.36 1.07
N THR A 93 13.00 -11.90 2.19
CA THR A 93 12.23 -11.43 3.36
C THR A 93 11.29 -10.28 2.99
N SER A 94 11.73 -9.35 2.14
CA SER A 94 10.88 -8.26 1.64
C SER A 94 9.78 -8.77 0.73
N SER A 95 10.10 -9.71 -0.16
CA SER A 95 9.10 -10.39 -0.99
C SER A 95 8.04 -11.09 -0.13
N ASP A 96 8.46 -11.82 0.89
CA ASP A 96 7.56 -12.56 1.80
C ASP A 96 6.62 -11.60 2.55
N ARG A 97 7.13 -10.44 3.01
CA ARG A 97 6.31 -9.42 3.67
C ARG A 97 5.30 -8.78 2.73
N LEU A 98 5.65 -8.57 1.46
CA LEU A 98 4.73 -8.05 0.46
C LEU A 98 3.64 -9.06 0.09
N ILE A 99 3.97 -10.35 -0.04
CA ILE A 99 2.97 -11.42 -0.19
C ILE A 99 2.04 -11.45 1.03
N HIS A 100 2.61 -11.36 2.24
CA HIS A 100 1.80 -11.32 3.46
C HIS A 100 0.84 -10.13 3.50
N ILE A 101 1.29 -8.93 3.11
CA ILE A 101 0.42 -7.75 2.98
C ILE A 101 -0.72 -8.02 1.99
N LEU A 102 -0.41 -8.57 0.80
CA LEU A 102 -1.41 -8.88 -0.21
C LEU A 102 -2.47 -9.86 0.32
N LEU A 103 -2.03 -10.96 0.95
CA LEU A 103 -2.92 -11.96 1.53
C LEU A 103 -3.81 -11.37 2.63
N LEU A 104 -3.25 -10.52 3.50
CA LEU A 104 -4.00 -9.85 4.55
C LEU A 104 -5.02 -8.85 3.99
N ILE A 105 -4.69 -8.09 2.94
CA ILE A 105 -5.67 -7.22 2.27
C ILE A 105 -6.85 -8.06 1.76
N ILE A 106 -6.57 -9.14 1.03
CA ILE A 106 -7.61 -9.98 0.44
C ILE A 106 -8.49 -10.60 1.54
N TYR A 107 -7.87 -11.23 2.54
CA TYR A 107 -8.58 -11.91 3.62
C TYR A 107 -9.43 -10.95 4.45
N GLN A 108 -8.86 -9.82 4.88
CA GLN A 108 -9.57 -8.87 5.74
C GLN A 108 -10.70 -8.16 4.98
N TYR A 109 -10.50 -7.85 3.70
CA TYR A 109 -11.55 -7.23 2.90
C TYR A 109 -12.73 -8.20 2.64
N ASP A 110 -12.45 -9.48 2.33
CA ASP A 110 -13.49 -10.51 2.24
C ASP A 110 -14.29 -10.64 3.55
N LYS A 111 -13.58 -10.66 4.69
CA LYS A 111 -14.20 -10.68 6.02
C LYS A 111 -15.06 -9.43 6.27
N TYR A 112 -14.58 -8.25 5.88
CA TYR A 112 -15.33 -7.00 6.01
C TYR A 112 -16.61 -7.03 5.17
N LEU A 113 -16.54 -7.44 3.89
CA LEU A 113 -17.70 -7.54 3.00
C LEU A 113 -18.78 -8.47 3.58
N LYS A 114 -18.39 -9.63 4.11
CA LYS A 114 -19.31 -10.59 4.75
C LYS A 114 -19.99 -10.04 6.01
N LYS A 115 -19.39 -9.07 6.70
CA LYS A 115 -19.96 -8.42 7.88
C LYS A 115 -20.95 -7.31 7.50
N THR A 116 -20.76 -6.69 6.33
CA THR A 116 -21.56 -5.55 5.86
C THR A 116 -22.66 -5.90 4.87
N ALA A 117 -22.71 -7.17 4.42
CA ALA A 117 -23.78 -7.72 3.60
C ALA A 117 -24.95 -8.20 4.47
#